data_AF-A0A848SRQ0-F1
#
_entry.id   AF-A0A848SRQ0-F1
#
_cell.length_a   1.000
_cell.length_b   1.000
_cell.length_c   1.000
_cell.angle_alpha   90.00
_cell.angle_beta   90.00
_cell.angle_gamma   90.00
#
_symmetry.space_group_name_H-M   'P 1'
#
loop_
_entity.id
_entity.type
_entity.pdbx_description
1 polymer ?
#
loop_
_entity_poly.entity_id
_entity_poly.type
_entity_poly.pdbx_seq_one_letter_code
_entity_poly.pdbx_strand_id
1 'polypeptide(L)'
;MTKKFAGFTALPLAALALALPAAAAAQDQNRSQSRNQSPTVEYLSSTPADEQPDVLLDIPKLNVEEITLEVDNVEARLSLDARVANLVQLRAGADVSIGNVKLTIKGVEAQAALVVRLDNVRAIVERTLTTLEKNPEIIETLGNTLNNTVDTAGGVVNNTVSTVGNLTNSLLRQGQVLDLAGSGLQLVKETVNSAGQTVRQVRGGDGKLYEVVTDSANKILQSRAL
;
A
#
# COMPACT_ATOMS: atom_id res chain seq x y z
N MET A 1 104.66 -38.94 -23.16
CA MET A 1 104.00 -40.08 -23.80
C MET A 1 102.71 -39.58 -24.43
N THR A 2 102.61 -39.69 -25.73
CA THR A 2 101.71 -39.00 -26.67
C THR A 2 100.51 -39.85 -27.06
N LYS A 3 99.30 -39.27 -27.12
CA LYS A 3 98.43 -39.15 -28.33
C LYS A 3 96.94 -39.03 -27.98
N LYS A 4 96.31 -38.20 -28.82
CA LYS A 4 94.88 -38.00 -29.13
C LYS A 4 94.03 -39.28 -29.05
N PHE A 5 92.75 -39.16 -28.70
CA PHE A 5 91.62 -39.56 -29.55
C PHE A 5 90.30 -38.95 -29.07
N ALA A 6 89.42 -38.69 -30.03
CA ALA A 6 88.09 -38.12 -29.89
C ALA A 6 87.06 -39.13 -29.32
N GLY A 7 85.90 -38.63 -28.89
CA GLY A 7 84.70 -39.46 -28.89
C GLY A 7 83.63 -39.11 -27.84
N PHE A 8 82.43 -38.88 -28.38
CA PHE A 8 81.13 -39.30 -27.87
C PHE A 8 80.35 -38.45 -26.83
N THR A 9 79.22 -37.98 -27.35
CA THR A 9 77.93 -37.68 -26.73
C THR A 9 77.57 -38.49 -25.47
N ALA A 10 77.06 -37.80 -24.45
CA ALA A 10 76.09 -38.33 -23.48
C ALA A 10 75.32 -37.18 -22.78
N LEU A 11 73.98 -37.20 -22.90
CA LEU A 11 73.03 -36.60 -21.95
C LEU A 11 73.02 -37.44 -20.64
N PRO A 12 72.27 -37.10 -19.57
CA PRO A 12 71.96 -35.81 -18.91
C PRO A 12 72.11 -35.91 -17.35
N LEU A 13 71.83 -34.82 -16.60
CA LEU A 13 71.02 -34.72 -15.35
C LEU A 13 71.48 -33.62 -14.36
N ALA A 14 70.49 -32.87 -13.87
CA ALA A 14 70.32 -32.25 -12.54
C ALA A 14 71.13 -31.00 -12.12
N ALA A 15 70.41 -29.88 -11.93
CA ALA A 15 70.50 -28.94 -10.79
C ALA A 15 69.38 -27.88 -10.94
N LEU A 16 68.29 -27.95 -10.17
CA LEU A 16 68.04 -27.21 -8.91
C LEU A 16 67.88 -25.70 -9.08
N ALA A 17 66.64 -25.21 -8.99
CA ALA A 17 66.34 -23.83 -8.62
C ALA A 17 65.07 -23.77 -7.75
N LEU A 18 65.28 -23.47 -6.47
CA LEU A 18 64.27 -23.02 -5.52
C LEU A 18 63.82 -21.60 -5.88
N ALA A 19 62.51 -21.38 -5.98
CA ALA A 19 61.89 -20.08 -5.70
C ALA A 19 60.39 -20.25 -5.41
N LEU A 20 60.03 -20.19 -4.13
CA LEU A 20 58.67 -19.85 -3.68
C LEU A 20 58.54 -18.32 -3.76
N PRO A 21 57.40 -17.82 -4.26
CA PRO A 21 56.54 -17.04 -3.39
C PRO A 21 55.08 -17.49 -3.53
N ALA A 22 54.63 -18.30 -2.58
CA ALA A 22 53.22 -18.57 -2.33
C ALA A 22 52.66 -17.44 -1.43
N ALA A 23 52.32 -16.30 -2.03
CA ALA A 23 51.61 -15.21 -1.34
C ALA A 23 50.93 -14.28 -2.36
N ALA A 24 50.03 -14.81 -3.18
CA ALA A 24 49.19 -14.00 -4.07
C ALA A 24 47.73 -14.49 -4.20
N ALA A 25 47.35 -15.56 -3.50
CA ALA A 25 46.05 -16.22 -3.68
C ALA A 25 45.12 -16.15 -2.45
N ALA A 26 45.39 -15.26 -1.49
CA ALA A 26 44.62 -15.18 -0.24
C ALA A 26 43.76 -13.90 -0.10
N GLN A 27 43.57 -13.12 -1.18
CA GLN A 27 42.84 -11.84 -1.10
C GLN A 27 41.62 -11.73 -2.03
N ASP A 28 41.32 -12.77 -2.82
CA ASP A 28 40.20 -12.72 -3.78
C ASP A 28 38.90 -13.38 -3.25
N GLN A 29 38.99 -14.23 -2.22
CA GLN A 29 37.81 -14.89 -1.65
C GLN A 29 36.90 -13.93 -0.85
N ASN A 30 37.42 -12.79 -0.37
CA ASN A 30 36.64 -11.84 0.41
C ASN A 30 35.89 -10.79 -0.46
N ARG A 31 36.23 -10.65 -1.74
CA ARG A 31 35.55 -9.70 -2.66
C ARG A 31 34.28 -10.26 -3.26
N SER A 32 34.16 -11.58 -3.35
CA SER A 32 33.04 -12.27 -4.00
C SER A 32 31.84 -12.51 -3.07
N GLN A 33 32.03 -12.44 -1.74
CA GLN A 33 30.92 -12.56 -0.78
C GLN A 33 30.10 -11.27 -0.60
N SER A 34 30.67 -10.11 -0.95
CA SER A 34 30.00 -8.82 -0.77
C SER A 34 28.98 -8.46 -1.86
N ARG A 35 28.84 -9.29 -2.92
CA ARG A 35 28.00 -8.95 -4.08
C ARG A 35 26.59 -9.56 -4.06
N ASN A 36 26.29 -10.39 -3.06
CA ASN A 36 25.01 -11.10 -2.91
C ASN A 36 24.26 -10.74 -1.61
N GLN A 37 24.57 -9.58 -1.04
CA GLN A 37 23.83 -9.08 0.12
C GLN A 37 22.51 -8.48 -0.37
N SER A 38 21.42 -9.17 -0.09
CA SER A 38 20.07 -8.64 -0.32
C SER A 38 19.92 -7.37 0.52
N PRO A 39 19.46 -6.24 -0.05
CA PRO A 39 19.39 -4.95 0.65
C PRO A 39 18.64 -5.04 1.98
N THR A 40 17.66 -5.93 2.08
CA THR A 40 16.95 -6.27 3.32
C THR A 40 17.86 -6.67 4.49
N VAL A 41 18.93 -7.43 4.24
CA VAL A 41 19.84 -7.88 5.31
C VAL A 41 20.63 -6.71 5.88
N GLU A 42 20.97 -5.72 5.07
CA GLU A 42 21.72 -4.52 5.51
C GLU A 42 20.85 -3.54 6.29
N TYR A 43 19.58 -3.36 5.92
CA TYR A 43 18.62 -2.59 6.71
C TYR A 43 18.33 -3.23 8.08
N LEU A 44 18.22 -4.57 8.13
CA LEU A 44 17.97 -5.28 9.39
C LEU A 44 19.19 -5.27 10.34
N SER A 45 20.40 -5.09 9.80
CA SER A 45 21.66 -5.08 10.57
C SER A 45 22.02 -3.71 11.14
N SER A 46 21.49 -2.63 10.54
CA SER A 46 21.82 -1.24 10.85
C SER A 46 20.79 -0.53 11.73
N THR A 47 19.66 -1.19 11.99
CA THR A 47 18.54 -0.65 12.77
C THR A 47 18.48 -1.37 14.13
N PRO A 48 18.46 -0.66 15.27
CA PRO A 48 18.28 -1.30 16.58
C PRO A 48 16.95 -2.06 16.61
N ALA A 49 16.89 -3.16 17.38
CA ALA A 49 15.74 -4.08 17.38
C ALA A 49 14.38 -3.42 17.70
N ASP A 50 14.39 -2.24 18.34
CA ASP A 50 13.21 -1.44 18.71
C ASP A 50 12.75 -0.49 17.57
N GLU A 51 13.56 -0.31 16.52
CA GLU A 51 13.25 0.50 15.32
C GLU A 51 13.06 -0.37 14.07
N GLN A 52 13.20 -1.69 14.21
CA GLN A 52 13.08 -2.64 13.11
C GLN A 52 11.63 -2.71 12.63
N PRO A 53 11.37 -2.65 11.31
CA PRO A 53 10.00 -2.68 10.81
C PRO A 53 9.37 -4.05 11.03
N ASP A 54 8.16 -4.06 11.58
CA ASP A 54 7.36 -5.28 11.74
C ASP A 54 6.96 -5.91 10.40
N VAL A 55 6.77 -5.09 9.36
CA VAL A 55 6.50 -5.56 8.00
C VAL A 55 7.45 -4.87 7.03
N LEU A 56 8.20 -5.67 6.31
CA LEU A 56 9.02 -5.24 5.19
C LEU A 56 8.63 -6.07 3.97
N LEU A 57 8.12 -5.40 2.94
CA LEU A 57 7.74 -6.01 1.68
C LEU A 57 8.53 -5.34 0.57
N ASP A 58 9.50 -6.06 0.01
CA ASP A 58 10.30 -5.62 -1.13
C ASP A 58 9.84 -6.35 -2.40
N ILE A 59 9.48 -5.59 -3.43
CA ILE A 59 9.02 -6.05 -4.73
C ILE A 59 10.00 -5.50 -5.77
N PRO A 60 11.10 -6.22 -6.03
CA PRO A 60 12.18 -5.75 -6.92
C PRO A 60 11.77 -5.71 -8.40
N LYS A 61 10.67 -6.37 -8.77
CA LYS A 61 10.10 -6.32 -10.11
C LYS A 61 8.57 -6.41 -10.04
N LEU A 62 7.92 -5.28 -10.23
CA LEU A 62 6.47 -5.12 -10.33
C LEU A 62 6.13 -4.86 -11.80
N ASN A 63 5.41 -5.78 -12.43
CA ASN A 63 4.90 -5.56 -13.79
C ASN A 63 3.42 -5.20 -13.69
N VAL A 64 3.05 -4.04 -14.22
CA VAL A 64 1.68 -3.60 -14.34
C VAL A 64 1.33 -3.56 -15.81
N GLU A 65 0.28 -4.29 -16.18
CA GLU A 65 -0.14 -4.40 -17.59
C GLU A 65 -0.63 -3.06 -18.13
N GLU A 66 -1.42 -2.33 -17.34
CA GLU A 66 -2.00 -1.05 -17.74
C GLU A 66 -2.26 -0.14 -16.54
N ILE A 67 -1.90 1.15 -16.67
CA ILE A 67 -2.27 2.23 -15.75
C ILE A 67 -3.11 3.23 -16.54
N THR A 68 -4.36 3.44 -16.12
CA THR A 68 -5.21 4.50 -16.67
C THR A 68 -5.35 5.63 -15.65
N LEU A 69 -4.93 6.83 -16.05
CA LEU A 69 -5.01 8.06 -15.29
C LEU A 69 -6.00 9.00 -15.97
N GLU A 70 -7.11 9.28 -15.31
CA GLU A 70 -8.12 10.25 -15.75
C GLU A 70 -8.03 11.49 -14.87
N VAL A 71 -7.75 12.65 -15.47
CA VAL A 71 -7.56 13.92 -14.77
C VAL A 71 -8.40 14.98 -15.44
N ASP A 72 -9.21 15.68 -14.64
CA ASP A 72 -9.98 16.83 -15.11
C ASP A 72 -9.19 18.13 -14.91
N ASN A 73 -9.43 19.09 -15.81
CA ASN A 73 -8.90 20.46 -15.75
C ASN A 73 -7.37 20.53 -15.63
N VAL A 74 -6.64 19.83 -16.51
CA VAL A 74 -5.19 19.88 -16.56
C VAL A 74 -4.73 21.21 -17.17
N GLU A 75 -4.09 22.03 -16.34
CA GLU A 75 -3.42 23.25 -16.79
C GLU A 75 -1.92 23.00 -16.95
N ALA A 76 -1.36 23.41 -18.09
CA ALA A 76 0.04 23.32 -18.40
C ALA A 76 0.55 24.66 -18.93
N ARG A 77 1.65 25.15 -18.38
CA ARG A 77 2.31 26.37 -18.85
C ARG A 77 3.59 25.96 -19.56
N LEU A 78 3.68 26.26 -20.85
CA LEU A 78 4.88 26.04 -21.66
C LEU A 78 5.61 27.35 -21.87
N SER A 79 6.90 27.36 -21.59
CA SER A 79 7.79 28.49 -21.87
C SER A 79 8.98 28.00 -22.67
N LEU A 80 9.27 28.65 -23.80
CA LEU A 80 10.37 28.38 -24.71
C LEU A 80 11.25 29.63 -24.79
N ASP A 81 12.47 29.58 -24.25
CA ASP A 81 13.56 30.54 -24.55
C ASP A 81 14.56 29.80 -25.44
N ALA A 82 14.60 30.18 -26.72
CA ALA A 82 15.53 29.63 -27.69
C ALA A 82 16.42 30.75 -28.23
N ARG A 83 17.74 30.54 -28.18
CA ARG A 83 18.73 31.49 -28.70
C ARG A 83 19.54 30.82 -29.78
N VAL A 84 19.55 31.42 -30.96
CA VAL A 84 20.37 30.98 -32.09
C VAL A 84 21.49 31.99 -32.28
N ALA A 85 22.65 31.63 -31.72
CA ALA A 85 23.88 32.43 -31.72
C ALA A 85 23.60 33.90 -31.30
N ASN A 86 24.23 34.85 -32.00
CA ASN A 86 24.07 36.29 -31.76
C ASN A 86 23.00 36.93 -32.66
N LEU A 87 22.21 36.14 -33.40
CA LEU A 87 21.28 36.67 -34.40
C LEU A 87 19.83 36.68 -33.92
N VAL A 88 19.37 35.61 -33.27
CA VAL A 88 17.95 35.48 -32.92
C VAL A 88 17.77 34.99 -31.50
N GLN A 89 16.94 35.71 -30.76
CA GLN A 89 16.41 35.28 -29.47
C GLN A 89 14.89 35.17 -29.59
N LEU A 90 14.38 33.96 -29.39
CA LEU A 90 12.95 33.66 -29.37
C LEU A 90 12.52 33.37 -27.93
N ARG A 91 11.54 34.12 -27.45
CA ARG A 91 10.84 33.86 -26.20
C ARG A 91 9.37 33.66 -26.51
N ALA A 92 8.84 32.49 -26.21
CA ALA A 92 7.42 32.16 -26.38
C ALA A 92 6.89 31.53 -25.10
N GLY A 93 5.71 31.96 -24.68
CA GLY A 93 4.95 31.36 -23.58
C GLY A 93 3.57 30.93 -24.09
N ALA A 94 3.06 29.81 -23.60
CA ALA A 94 1.71 29.35 -23.87
C ALA A 94 1.11 28.78 -22.58
N ASP A 95 -0.07 29.26 -22.20
CA ASP A 95 -0.90 28.64 -21.17
C ASP A 95 -1.90 27.72 -21.88
N VAL A 96 -1.93 26.45 -21.46
CA VAL A 96 -2.77 25.39 -22.03
C VAL A 96 -3.66 24.86 -20.92
N SER A 97 -4.96 24.78 -21.15
CA SER A 97 -5.92 24.17 -20.23
C SER A 97 -6.67 23.07 -20.95
N ILE A 98 -6.70 21.86 -20.39
CA ILE A 98 -7.37 20.68 -20.94
C ILE A 98 -8.44 20.24 -19.96
N GLY A 99 -9.70 20.25 -20.39
CA GLY A 99 -10.83 19.94 -19.51
C GLY A 99 -10.85 18.50 -19.00
N ASN A 100 -10.46 17.52 -19.81
CA ASN A 100 -10.37 16.12 -19.40
C ASN A 100 -9.19 15.44 -20.12
N VAL A 101 -8.36 14.73 -19.37
CA VAL A 101 -7.21 13.98 -19.84
C VAL A 101 -7.37 12.55 -19.42
N LYS A 102 -7.35 11.63 -20.39
CA LYS A 102 -7.26 10.20 -20.16
C LYS A 102 -5.91 9.70 -20.68
N LEU A 103 -5.04 9.28 -19.76
CA LEU A 103 -3.73 8.75 -20.04
C LEU A 103 -3.70 7.26 -19.73
N THR A 104 -3.47 6.43 -20.74
CA THR A 104 -3.31 4.99 -20.58
C THR A 104 -1.86 4.59 -20.85
N ILE A 105 -1.17 4.08 -19.83
CA ILE A 105 0.22 3.63 -19.86
C ILE A 105 0.21 2.10 -19.82
N LYS A 106 0.78 1.44 -20.83
CA LYS A 106 0.84 -0.02 -20.92
C LYS A 106 2.23 -0.55 -20.63
N GLY A 107 2.31 -1.69 -19.95
CA GLY A 107 3.56 -2.40 -19.69
C GLY A 107 4.52 -1.61 -18.80
N VAL A 108 4.09 -1.28 -17.59
CA VAL A 108 4.91 -0.56 -16.62
C VAL A 108 5.71 -1.55 -15.79
N GLU A 109 7.04 -1.44 -15.86
CA GLU A 109 7.95 -2.14 -14.96
C GLU A 109 8.37 -1.17 -13.85
N ALA A 110 8.02 -1.51 -12.61
CA ALA A 110 8.27 -0.71 -11.41
C ALA A 110 8.95 -1.56 -10.34
N GLN A 111 9.44 -0.90 -9.30
CA GLN A 111 9.98 -1.53 -8.10
C GLN A 111 9.25 -0.90 -6.92
N ALA A 112 8.84 -1.69 -5.93
CA ALA A 112 8.08 -1.20 -4.79
C ALA A 112 8.63 -1.78 -3.49
N ALA A 113 8.92 -0.92 -2.51
CA ALA A 113 9.29 -1.34 -1.17
C ALA A 113 8.30 -0.73 -0.17
N LEU A 114 7.73 -1.56 0.70
CA LEU A 114 6.81 -1.18 1.76
C LEU A 114 7.44 -1.52 3.11
N VAL A 115 7.63 -0.49 3.93
CA VAL A 115 8.18 -0.59 5.29
C VAL A 115 7.10 -0.13 6.26
N VAL A 116 6.65 -1.00 7.16
CA VAL A 116 5.61 -0.70 8.16
C VAL A 116 6.13 -1.04 9.54
N ARG A 117 5.95 -0.10 10.47
CA ARG A 117 6.11 -0.31 11.91
C ARG A 117 4.72 -0.39 12.55
N LEU A 118 4.52 -1.39 13.39
CA LEU A 118 3.27 -1.73 14.08
C LEU A 118 3.34 -1.37 15.57
N ASP A 119 3.99 -0.24 15.89
CA ASP A 119 4.21 0.30 17.24
C ASP A 119 2.91 0.42 18.09
N ASN A 120 1.73 0.31 17.47
CA ASN A 120 0.42 0.55 18.08
C ASN A 120 -0.49 -0.68 18.22
N VAL A 121 -0.08 -1.91 17.84
CA VAL A 121 -0.97 -3.08 18.01
C VAL A 121 -1.25 -3.36 19.48
N ARG A 122 -0.27 -3.15 20.37
CA ARG A 122 -0.46 -3.24 21.83
C ARG A 122 -1.47 -2.21 22.34
N ALA A 123 -1.44 -0.98 21.84
CA ALA A 123 -2.37 0.08 22.24
C ALA A 123 -3.82 -0.22 21.77
N ILE A 124 -3.99 -0.88 20.63
CA ILE A 124 -5.31 -1.32 20.15
C ILE A 124 -5.87 -2.43 21.05
N VAL A 125 -5.06 -3.42 21.43
CA VAL A 125 -5.50 -4.52 22.32
C VAL A 125 -5.78 -4.01 23.75
N GLU A 126 -4.96 -3.11 24.29
CA GLU A 126 -5.22 -2.48 25.59
C GLU A 126 -6.48 -1.61 25.55
N ARG A 127 -6.73 -0.89 24.45
CA ARG A 127 -7.95 -0.07 24.30
C ARG A 127 -9.20 -0.93 24.12
N THR A 128 -9.13 -2.08 23.44
CA THR A 128 -10.30 -3.00 23.35
C THR A 128 -10.58 -3.68 24.69
N LEU A 129 -9.56 -4.10 25.44
CA LEU A 129 -9.72 -4.64 26.79
C LEU A 129 -10.26 -3.58 27.78
N THR A 130 -9.75 -2.34 27.72
CA THR A 130 -10.25 -1.24 28.55
C THR A 130 -11.65 -0.80 28.15
N THR A 131 -12.03 -0.91 26.87
CA THR A 131 -13.39 -0.60 26.39
C THR A 131 -14.39 -1.65 26.86
N LEU A 132 -13.99 -2.93 26.89
CA LEU A 132 -14.79 -4.00 27.51
C LEU A 132 -14.96 -3.79 29.02
N GLU A 133 -13.92 -3.33 29.71
CA GLU A 133 -13.97 -3.03 31.15
C GLU A 133 -14.79 -1.78 31.50
N LYS A 134 -14.80 -0.76 30.64
CA LYS A 134 -15.51 0.51 30.86
C LYS A 134 -16.92 0.59 30.27
N ASN A 135 -17.36 -0.42 29.53
CA ASN A 135 -18.72 -0.49 28.96
C ASN A 135 -19.37 -1.84 29.32
N PRO A 136 -19.65 -2.12 30.61
CA PRO A 136 -20.32 -3.35 31.04
C PRO A 136 -21.73 -3.51 30.44
N GLU A 137 -22.33 -2.42 29.96
CA GLU A 137 -23.62 -2.42 29.25
C GLU A 137 -23.61 -3.31 27.99
N ILE A 138 -22.45 -3.51 27.34
CA ILE A 138 -22.30 -4.41 26.18
C ILE A 138 -22.48 -5.88 26.61
N ILE A 139 -21.99 -6.24 27.81
CA ILE A 139 -22.12 -7.60 28.37
C ILE A 139 -23.56 -7.85 28.85
N GLU A 140 -24.22 -6.87 29.48
CA GLU A 140 -25.64 -6.99 29.84
C GLU A 140 -26.53 -7.08 28.60
N THR A 141 -26.24 -6.33 27.54
CA THR A 141 -27.03 -6.39 26.31
C THR A 141 -26.85 -7.72 25.59
N LEU A 142 -25.64 -8.30 25.56
CA LEU A 142 -25.38 -9.63 24.99
C LEU A 142 -25.93 -10.77 25.87
N GLY A 143 -25.83 -10.67 27.19
CA GLY A 143 -26.40 -11.62 28.15
C GLY A 143 -27.93 -11.63 28.12
N ASN A 144 -28.56 -10.44 28.01
CA ASN A 144 -30.01 -10.31 27.85
C ASN A 144 -30.46 -10.74 26.45
N THR A 145 -29.65 -10.58 25.40
CA THR A 145 -29.98 -11.08 24.06
C THR A 145 -29.92 -12.61 24.01
N LEU A 146 -28.97 -13.24 24.70
CA LEU A 146 -28.90 -14.70 24.83
C LEU A 146 -30.05 -15.26 25.66
N ASN A 147 -30.48 -14.57 26.73
CA ASN A 147 -31.61 -15.01 27.56
C ASN A 147 -32.97 -14.78 26.88
N ASN A 148 -33.11 -13.73 26.06
CA ASN A 148 -34.31 -13.51 25.25
C ASN A 148 -34.37 -14.42 24.00
N THR A 149 -33.25 -14.98 23.54
CA THR A 149 -33.24 -15.88 22.37
C THR A 149 -33.77 -17.29 22.71
N VAL A 150 -33.74 -17.69 23.99
CA VAL A 150 -34.30 -18.99 24.42
C VAL A 150 -35.83 -18.93 24.57
N ASP A 151 -36.40 -17.78 24.94
CA ASP A 151 -37.86 -17.62 25.14
C ASP A 151 -38.60 -16.93 23.96
N THR A 152 -37.87 -16.34 22.99
CA THR A 152 -38.47 -15.61 21.86
C THR A 152 -38.39 -16.38 20.53
N ALA A 153 -38.59 -17.70 20.56
CA ALA A 153 -38.72 -18.49 19.33
C ALA A 153 -40.12 -18.38 18.67
N GLY A 154 -41.05 -17.60 19.22
CA GLY A 154 -42.47 -17.65 18.84
C GLY A 154 -43.17 -16.39 18.33
N GLY A 155 -42.58 -15.19 18.33
CA GLY A 155 -43.43 -13.99 18.10
C GLY A 155 -42.80 -12.65 17.75
N VAL A 156 -41.50 -12.56 17.44
CA VAL A 156 -40.85 -11.26 17.16
C VAL A 156 -40.22 -11.26 15.78
N VAL A 157 -41.05 -11.23 14.75
CA VAL A 157 -40.59 -10.91 13.37
C VAL A 157 -41.29 -9.66 12.81
N ASN A 158 -42.43 -9.22 13.37
CA ASN A 158 -43.22 -8.14 12.75
C ASN A 158 -43.08 -6.75 13.43
N ASN A 159 -42.83 -6.66 14.75
CA ASN A 159 -42.75 -5.38 15.46
C ASN A 159 -41.33 -4.76 15.49
N THR A 160 -40.28 -5.58 15.43
CA THR A 160 -38.89 -5.08 15.40
C THR A 160 -38.57 -4.47 14.03
N VAL A 161 -39.06 -5.06 12.93
CA VAL A 161 -38.89 -4.50 11.58
C VAL A 161 -39.55 -3.13 11.45
N SER A 162 -40.74 -2.95 12.03
CA SER A 162 -41.45 -1.65 12.02
C SER A 162 -40.73 -0.59 12.85
N THR A 163 -40.14 -0.96 13.99
CA THR A 163 -39.40 -0.04 14.86
C THR A 163 -38.05 0.37 14.22
N VAL A 164 -37.33 -0.58 13.61
CA VAL A 164 -36.07 -0.31 12.90
C VAL A 164 -36.28 0.46 11.59
N GLY A 165 -37.37 0.23 10.87
CA GLY A 165 -37.74 1.02 9.69
C GLY A 165 -38.02 2.50 10.03
N ASN A 166 -38.70 2.75 11.15
CA ASN A 166 -38.93 4.13 11.63
C ASN A 166 -37.64 4.81 12.10
N LEU A 167 -36.73 4.07 12.74
CA LEU A 167 -35.42 4.59 13.12
C LEU A 167 -34.56 4.92 11.89
N THR A 168 -34.55 4.04 10.88
CA THR A 168 -33.86 4.25 9.60
C THR A 168 -34.30 5.56 8.94
N ASN A 169 -35.62 5.83 8.89
CA ASN A 169 -36.14 7.06 8.32
C ASN A 169 -35.81 8.30 9.19
N SER A 170 -35.60 8.14 10.49
CA SER A 170 -35.14 9.22 11.36
C SER A 170 -33.66 9.55 11.15
N LEU A 171 -32.81 8.53 11.00
CA LEU A 171 -31.36 8.67 10.83
C LEU A 171 -30.96 9.14 9.43
N LEU A 172 -31.81 8.88 8.43
CA LEU A 172 -31.60 9.33 7.06
C LEU A 172 -32.15 10.75 6.81
N ARG A 173 -32.45 11.55 7.83
CA ARG A 173 -32.99 12.90 7.64
C ARG A 173 -31.94 13.86 7.07
N GLN A 174 -32.39 14.71 6.15
CA GLN A 174 -31.58 15.82 5.63
C GLN A 174 -31.08 16.69 6.80
N GLY A 175 -29.78 16.92 6.82
CA GLY A 175 -29.09 17.74 7.81
C GLY A 175 -28.48 16.96 8.98
N GLN A 176 -28.76 15.66 9.14
CA GLN A 176 -28.08 14.83 10.12
C GLN A 176 -26.76 14.26 9.59
N VAL A 177 -25.84 13.89 10.49
CA VAL A 177 -24.62 13.17 10.11
C VAL A 177 -24.97 11.70 9.93
N LEU A 178 -24.56 11.15 8.80
CA LEU A 178 -24.76 9.74 8.49
C LEU A 178 -23.76 8.88 9.28
N ASP A 179 -24.27 8.10 10.23
CA ASP A 179 -23.49 7.10 10.98
C ASP A 179 -23.92 5.69 10.60
N LEU A 180 -23.15 5.00 9.75
CA LEU A 180 -23.44 3.61 9.35
C LEU A 180 -23.17 2.59 10.45
N ALA A 181 -22.18 2.85 11.31
CA ALA A 181 -21.74 1.90 12.32
C ALA A 181 -22.74 1.83 13.48
N GLY A 182 -23.32 2.96 13.88
CA GLY A 182 -24.32 3.04 14.94
C GLY A 182 -25.77 2.81 14.51
N SER A 183 -26.06 2.86 13.20
CA SER A 183 -27.44 2.81 12.67
C SER A 183 -27.92 1.42 12.24
N GLY A 184 -27.03 0.44 12.14
CA GLY A 184 -27.36 -0.88 11.58
C GLY A 184 -27.63 -0.86 10.07
N LEU A 185 -27.25 0.22 9.38
CA LEU A 185 -27.33 0.35 7.92
C LEU A 185 -26.16 -0.36 7.25
N GLN A 186 -26.46 -1.23 6.29
CA GLN A 186 -25.43 -1.93 5.52
C GLN A 186 -25.08 -1.16 4.25
N LEU A 187 -23.82 -0.74 4.09
CA LEU A 187 -23.37 -0.10 2.85
C LEU A 187 -23.38 -1.12 1.70
N VAL A 188 -24.11 -0.80 0.64
CA VAL A 188 -24.20 -1.60 -0.59
C VAL A 188 -23.30 -1.03 -1.68
N LYS A 189 -23.29 0.30 -1.82
CA LYS A 189 -22.50 0.99 -2.85
C LYS A 189 -22.13 2.39 -2.39
N GLU A 190 -20.93 2.84 -2.72
CA GLU A 190 -20.47 4.21 -2.49
C GLU A 190 -19.86 4.78 -3.78
N THR A 191 -20.18 6.03 -4.11
CA THR A 191 -19.67 6.73 -5.29
C THR A 191 -19.62 8.22 -4.99
N VAL A 192 -18.65 8.95 -5.55
CA VAL A 192 -18.57 10.42 -5.43
C VAL A 192 -19.07 11.05 -6.72
N ASN A 193 -19.95 12.04 -6.62
CA ASN A 193 -20.47 12.75 -7.80
C ASN A 193 -19.54 13.90 -8.23
N SER A 194 -19.82 14.49 -9.39
CA SER A 194 -19.05 15.62 -9.95
C SER A 194 -19.07 16.90 -9.10
N ALA A 195 -19.92 16.96 -8.06
CA ALA A 195 -19.98 18.06 -7.09
C ALA A 195 -19.18 17.77 -5.81
N GLY A 196 -18.43 16.65 -5.75
CA GLY A 196 -17.64 16.26 -4.58
C GLY A 196 -18.46 15.69 -3.42
N GLN A 197 -19.73 15.35 -3.66
CA GLN A 197 -20.63 14.76 -2.67
C GLN A 197 -20.57 13.23 -2.74
N THR A 198 -20.68 12.57 -1.60
CA THR A 198 -20.66 11.11 -1.53
C THR A 198 -22.08 10.56 -1.60
N VAL A 199 -22.36 9.78 -2.63
CA VAL A 199 -23.61 9.04 -2.85
C VAL A 199 -23.42 7.61 -2.32
N ARG A 200 -24.21 7.24 -1.32
CA ARG A 200 -24.19 5.91 -0.70
C ARG A 200 -25.52 5.22 -0.87
N GLN A 201 -25.52 3.99 -1.36
CA GLN A 201 -26.66 3.10 -1.29
C GLN A 201 -26.51 2.23 -0.05
N VAL A 202 -27.47 2.31 0.85
CA VAL A 202 -27.50 1.57 2.11
C VAL A 202 -28.74 0.69 2.17
N ARG A 203 -28.62 -0.48 2.78
CA ARG A 203 -29.73 -1.37 3.08
C ARG A 203 -30.13 -1.19 4.55
N GLY A 204 -31.40 -0.89 4.79
CA GLY A 204 -31.97 -0.81 6.12
C GLY A 204 -32.22 -2.20 6.73
N GLY A 205 -32.42 -2.26 8.04
CA GLY A 205 -32.82 -3.49 8.72
C GLY A 205 -34.22 -4.00 8.31
N ASP A 206 -34.98 -3.19 7.59
CA ASP A 206 -36.23 -3.53 6.91
C ASP A 206 -36.02 -4.21 5.54
N GLY A 207 -34.77 -4.39 5.12
CA GLY A 207 -34.40 -4.97 3.83
C GLY A 207 -34.55 -4.01 2.65
N LYS A 208 -35.02 -2.77 2.86
CA LYS A 208 -35.17 -1.77 1.81
C LYS A 208 -33.84 -1.09 1.50
N LEU A 209 -33.72 -0.62 0.27
CA LEU A 209 -32.55 0.14 -0.19
C LEU A 209 -32.85 1.63 -0.11
N TYR A 210 -31.87 2.39 0.34
CA TYR A 210 -31.91 3.83 0.44
C TYR A 210 -30.67 4.41 -0.23
N GLU A 211 -30.83 5.47 -1.00
CA GLU A 211 -29.74 6.28 -1.53
C GLU A 211 -29.62 7.54 -0.69
N VAL A 212 -28.41 7.79 -0.20
CA VAL A 212 -28.08 8.87 0.73
C VAL A 212 -26.92 9.64 0.15
N VAL A 213 -27.13 10.93 -0.11
CA VAL A 213 -26.10 11.85 -0.59
C VAL A 213 -25.61 12.66 0.59
N THR A 214 -24.31 12.62 0.87
CA THR A 214 -23.69 13.39 1.94
C THR A 214 -22.65 14.38 1.41
N ASP A 215 -22.41 15.44 2.17
CA ASP A 215 -21.26 16.32 1.94
C ASP A 215 -19.94 15.71 2.45
N SER A 216 -18.85 16.48 2.34
CA SER A 216 -17.51 16.11 2.81
C SER A 216 -17.41 15.90 4.33
N ALA A 217 -18.41 16.35 5.10
CA ALA A 217 -18.51 16.15 6.55
C ALA A 217 -19.47 15.00 6.92
N ASN A 218 -19.84 14.14 5.95
CA ASN A 218 -20.84 13.07 6.08
C ASN A 218 -22.23 13.55 6.51
N LYS A 219 -22.54 14.84 6.31
CA LYS A 219 -23.88 15.38 6.57
C LYS A 219 -24.80 15.05 5.40
N ILE A 220 -25.97 14.50 5.70
CA ILE A 220 -26.97 14.10 4.72
C ILE A 220 -27.53 15.35 4.05
N LEU A 221 -27.29 15.47 2.76
CA LEU A 221 -27.87 16.50 1.90
C LEU A 221 -29.17 16.01 1.28
N GLN A 222 -29.27 14.73 0.98
CA GLN A 222 -30.46 14.12 0.41
C GLN A 222 -30.52 12.65 0.80
N SER A 223 -31.72 12.14 1.05
CA SER A 223 -31.97 10.72 1.18
C SER A 223 -33.25 10.35 0.44
N ARG A 224 -33.28 9.17 -0.18
CA ARG A 224 -34.48 8.62 -0.80
C ARG A 224 -34.45 7.10 -0.74
N ALA A 225 -35.62 6.46 -0.66
CA ALA A 225 -35.74 5.02 -0.87
C ALA A 225 -35.59 4.70 -2.37
N LEU A 226 -34.99 3.55 -2.68
CA LEU A 226 -34.82 2.99 -4.02
C LEU A 226 -35.89 1.93 -4.33
#